data_AF-A0A968G191-F1
#
_entry.id   AF-A0A968G191-F1
#
_cell.length_a   1.000
_cell.length_b   1.000
_cell.length_c   1.000
_cell.angle_alpha   90.00
_cell.angle_beta   90.00
_cell.angle_gamma   90.00
#
_symmetry.space_group_name_H-M   'P 1'
#
loop_
_entity.id
_entity.type
_entity.pdbx_description
1 polymer ?
#
loop_
_entity_poly.entity_id
_entity_poly.type
_entity_poly.pdbx_seq_one_letter_code
_entity_poly.pdbx_strand_id
1 'polypeptide(L)'
;MKISQRMILFLLLFLGWGAGPDAFADPETGRKLFREKTCVLCHKIDKPGTEFVPACPGLKGVRNRHSKAWVRKWLKDPAAVWATQDADVQDINARYFRYRGSKPRPRESFMATVVGKKIILTDDEIEALIEYLWSL
;
A
#
# COMPACT_ATOMS: atom_id res chain seq x y z
N MET A 1 -18.77 -19.50 59.62
CA MET A 1 -18.25 -19.84 58.27
C MET A 1 -17.36 -18.70 57.82
N LYS A 2 -16.04 -18.89 57.77
CA LYS A 2 -15.07 -17.84 57.39
C LYS A 2 -14.87 -17.87 55.88
N ILE A 3 -15.41 -16.87 55.20
CA ILE A 3 -15.20 -16.65 53.77
C ILE A 3 -13.74 -16.23 53.59
N SER A 4 -12.97 -17.08 52.91
CA SER A 4 -11.53 -16.91 52.73
C SER A 4 -11.24 -15.72 51.80
N GLN A 5 -10.64 -14.69 52.38
CA GLN A 5 -10.17 -13.46 51.73
C GLN A 5 -8.99 -13.69 50.76
N ARG A 6 -8.67 -14.95 50.42
CA ARG A 6 -7.60 -15.33 49.48
C ARG A 6 -8.10 -15.64 48.07
N MET A 7 -9.41 -15.59 47.82
CA MET A 7 -9.98 -15.82 46.48
C MET A 7 -10.27 -14.53 45.70
N ILE A 8 -9.95 -13.37 46.27
CA ILE A 8 -10.06 -12.05 45.62
C ILE A 8 -8.64 -11.53 45.37
N LEU A 9 -7.81 -12.29 44.66
CA LEU A 9 -6.54 -11.78 44.12
C LEU A 9 -6.15 -12.45 42.80
N PHE A 10 -7.16 -12.90 42.03
CA PHE A 10 -6.98 -13.41 40.67
C PHE A 10 -8.07 -12.92 39.70
N LEU A 11 -8.82 -11.89 40.09
CA LEU A 11 -9.87 -11.29 39.26
C LEU A 11 -9.64 -9.80 38.98
N LEU A 12 -8.38 -9.34 38.94
CA LEU A 12 -8.00 -7.97 38.54
C LEU A 12 -6.68 -7.96 37.75
N LEU A 13 -6.47 -8.91 36.85
CA LEU A 13 -5.34 -8.90 35.88
C LEU A 13 -5.78 -9.24 34.46
N PHE A 14 -7.00 -8.88 34.07
CA PHE A 14 -7.46 -8.97 32.67
C PHE A 14 -8.30 -7.75 32.24
N LEU A 15 -8.02 -6.58 32.81
CA LEU A 15 -8.54 -5.29 32.34
C LEU A 15 -7.43 -4.43 31.72
N GLY A 16 -6.49 -5.07 31.02
CA GLY A 16 -5.36 -4.40 30.37
C GLY A 16 -4.98 -4.96 29.01
N TRP A 17 -5.79 -5.85 28.43
CA TRP A 17 -5.53 -6.43 27.09
C TRP A 17 -6.68 -6.10 26.15
N GLY A 18 -6.77 -4.82 25.81
CA GLY A 18 -7.82 -4.27 24.95
C GLY A 18 -7.29 -3.28 23.93
N ALA A 19 -6.09 -3.54 23.39
CA ALA A 19 -5.60 -2.94 22.16
C ALA A 19 -4.44 -3.81 21.67
N GLY A 20 -4.76 -4.93 21.04
CA GLY A 20 -3.80 -5.59 20.15
C GLY A 20 -3.42 -4.62 19.01
N PRO A 21 -2.29 -4.83 18.32
CA PRO A 21 -1.84 -3.97 17.22
C PRO A 21 -2.78 -3.90 16.00
N ASP A 22 -3.96 -4.52 16.06
CA ASP A 22 -5.00 -4.49 15.03
C ASP A 22 -5.89 -3.23 15.09
N ALA A 23 -5.34 -2.09 15.53
CA ALA A 23 -5.97 -0.82 15.23
C ALA A 23 -5.90 -0.65 13.70
N PHE A 24 -6.98 -1.03 13.00
CA PHE A 24 -7.11 -0.82 11.56
C PHE A 24 -6.56 0.56 11.22
N ALA A 25 -5.49 0.58 10.41
CA ALA A 25 -4.78 1.81 10.15
C ALA A 25 -5.77 2.83 9.58
N ASP A 26 -5.90 3.98 10.24
CA ASP A 26 -6.86 5.01 9.86
C ASP A 26 -6.57 5.50 8.42
N PRO A 27 -7.54 5.42 7.48
CA PRO A 27 -7.35 5.88 6.10
C PRO A 27 -6.87 7.33 5.98
N GLU A 28 -7.20 8.18 6.95
CA GLU A 28 -6.71 9.56 6.98
C GLU A 28 -5.19 9.64 7.23
N THR A 29 -4.63 8.74 8.04
CA THR A 29 -3.18 8.59 8.22
C THR A 29 -2.51 8.22 6.91
N GLY A 30 -3.06 7.24 6.18
CA GLY A 30 -2.57 6.87 4.85
C GLY A 30 -2.68 8.01 3.84
N ARG A 31 -3.73 8.82 3.90
CA ARG A 31 -3.89 10.00 3.04
C ARG A 31 -2.80 11.04 3.26
N LYS A 32 -2.41 11.29 4.52
CA LYS A 32 -1.31 12.19 4.87
C LYS A 32 0.02 11.63 4.36
N LEU A 33 0.30 10.35 4.66
CA LEU A 33 1.49 9.66 4.19
C LEU A 33 1.62 9.69 2.66
N PHE A 34 0.53 9.50 1.92
CA PHE A 34 0.53 9.56 0.45
C PHE A 34 1.02 10.92 -0.09
N ARG A 35 0.76 12.01 0.64
CA ARG A 35 1.27 13.35 0.30
C ARG A 35 2.71 13.53 0.75
N GLU A 36 3.03 13.15 1.97
CA GLU A 36 4.36 13.29 2.58
C GLU A 36 5.43 12.48 1.84
N LYS A 37 5.10 11.25 1.43
CA LYS A 37 5.95 10.38 0.60
C LYS A 37 5.92 10.77 -0.88
N THR A 38 5.29 11.89 -1.23
CA THR A 38 5.24 12.49 -2.58
C THR A 38 4.58 11.64 -3.67
N CYS A 39 3.77 10.63 -3.31
CA CYS A 39 3.06 9.78 -4.27
C CYS A 39 2.13 10.60 -5.19
N VAL A 40 1.56 11.68 -4.66
CA VAL A 40 0.70 12.65 -5.36
C VAL A 40 1.36 13.35 -6.56
N LEU A 41 2.70 13.38 -6.63
CA LEU A 41 3.40 13.97 -7.76
C LEU A 41 3.22 13.15 -9.05
N CYS A 42 3.06 11.83 -8.91
CA CYS A 42 2.98 10.91 -10.04
C CYS A 42 1.59 10.29 -10.21
N HIS A 43 0.88 10.04 -9.11
CA HIS A 43 -0.41 9.36 -9.11
C HIS A 43 -1.57 10.30 -8.77
N LYS A 44 -2.65 10.21 -9.56
CA LYS A 44 -3.94 10.85 -9.28
C LYS A 44 -4.90 9.84 -8.65
N ILE A 45 -5.55 10.24 -7.56
CA ILE A 45 -6.47 9.36 -6.81
C ILE A 45 -7.89 9.33 -7.39
N ASP A 46 -8.25 10.36 -8.15
CA ASP A 46 -9.56 10.55 -8.77
C ASP A 46 -9.62 10.00 -10.21
N LYS A 47 -8.47 9.59 -10.75
CA LYS A 47 -8.34 9.01 -12.09
C LYS A 47 -8.28 7.49 -12.05
N PRO A 48 -8.85 6.80 -13.05
CA PRO A 48 -8.79 5.34 -13.14
C PRO A 48 -7.38 4.86 -13.50
N GLY A 49 -7.08 3.59 -13.22
CA GLY A 49 -5.80 2.98 -13.57
C GLY A 49 -5.49 2.95 -15.07
N THR A 50 -6.48 3.13 -15.93
CA THR A 50 -6.31 3.22 -17.39
C THR A 50 -5.76 4.58 -17.85
N GLU A 51 -5.76 5.60 -17.00
CA GLU A 51 -5.32 6.96 -17.32
C GLU A 51 -3.97 7.26 -16.65
N PHE A 52 -2.94 7.54 -17.45
CA PHE A 52 -1.59 7.88 -16.99
C PHE A 52 -1.41 9.39 -16.96
N VAL A 53 -1.56 10.01 -15.79
CA VAL A 53 -1.48 11.46 -15.65
C VAL A 53 -0.88 11.80 -14.27
N PRO A 54 0.26 12.52 -14.18
CA PRO A 54 1.09 12.95 -15.30
C PRO A 54 1.97 11.84 -15.90
N ALA A 55 2.42 10.85 -15.12
CA ALA A 55 3.36 9.82 -15.60
C ALA A 55 3.07 8.40 -15.08
N CYS A 56 2.24 8.26 -14.05
CA CYS A 56 1.81 6.98 -13.47
C CYS A 56 0.29 6.81 -13.62
N PRO A 57 -0.22 5.58 -13.56
CA PRO A 57 -1.66 5.32 -13.68
C PRO A 57 -2.43 5.88 -12.48
N GLY A 58 -3.67 6.30 -12.70
CA GLY A 58 -4.56 6.68 -11.63
C GLY A 58 -4.86 5.54 -10.63
N LEU A 59 -5.20 5.90 -9.40
CA LEU A 59 -5.40 4.94 -8.30
C LEU A 59 -6.88 4.72 -7.94
N LYS A 60 -7.82 5.40 -8.60
CA LYS A 60 -9.25 5.19 -8.36
C LYS A 60 -9.63 3.72 -8.57
N GLY A 61 -10.33 3.14 -7.59
CA GLY A 61 -10.76 1.75 -7.63
C GLY A 61 -9.63 0.72 -7.70
N VAL A 62 -8.44 1.03 -7.16
CA VAL A 62 -7.30 0.09 -7.12
C VAL A 62 -7.65 -1.25 -6.47
N ARG A 63 -8.52 -1.24 -5.45
CA ARG A 63 -9.05 -2.43 -4.77
C ARG A 63 -9.77 -3.43 -5.69
N ASN A 64 -10.26 -2.96 -6.84
CA ASN A 64 -10.96 -3.80 -7.82
C ASN A 64 -9.99 -4.50 -8.79
N ARG A 65 -8.70 -4.12 -8.77
CA ARG A 65 -7.68 -4.64 -9.69
C ARG A 65 -6.61 -5.45 -8.99
N HIS A 66 -6.28 -5.11 -7.74
CA HIS A 66 -5.22 -5.76 -6.98
C HIS A 66 -5.69 -6.13 -5.58
N SER A 67 -5.17 -7.23 -5.05
CA SER A 67 -5.36 -7.59 -3.64
C SER A 67 -4.49 -6.74 -2.71
N LYS A 68 -4.89 -6.57 -1.44
CA LYS A 68 -4.04 -5.92 -0.41
C LYS A 68 -2.66 -6.59 -0.33
N ALA A 69 -2.61 -7.91 -0.44
CA ALA A 69 -1.36 -8.68 -0.41
C ALA A 69 -0.42 -8.34 -1.57
N TRP A 70 -0.96 -8.13 -2.78
CA TRP A 70 -0.17 -7.72 -3.93
C TRP A 70 0.34 -6.27 -3.77
N VAL A 71 -0.54 -5.35 -3.35
CA VAL A 71 -0.16 -3.94 -3.11
C VAL A 71 0.92 -3.82 -2.03
N ARG A 72 0.84 -4.63 -0.96
CA ARG A 72 1.88 -4.70 0.07
C ARG A 72 3.23 -5.10 -0.51
N LYS A 73 3.29 -6.16 -1.32
CA LYS A 73 4.53 -6.58 -1.98
C LYS A 73 5.09 -5.48 -2.88
N TRP A 74 4.21 -4.82 -3.64
CA TRP A 74 4.58 -3.71 -4.51
C TRP A 74 5.16 -2.52 -3.75
N LEU A 75 4.55 -2.12 -2.62
CA LEU A 75 5.03 -1.01 -1.81
C LEU A 75 6.34 -1.33 -1.07
N LYS A 76 6.59 -2.61 -0.73
CA LYS A 76 7.86 -3.04 -0.11
C LYS A 76 9.05 -2.96 -1.07
N ASP A 77 8.89 -3.52 -2.27
CA ASP A 77 9.96 -3.53 -3.27
C ASP A 77 9.36 -3.58 -4.69
N PRO A 78 9.01 -2.42 -5.26
CA PRO A 78 8.40 -2.38 -6.58
C PRO A 78 9.39 -2.84 -7.65
N ALA A 79 10.71 -2.70 -7.45
CA ALA A 79 11.71 -3.16 -8.41
C ALA A 79 11.77 -4.69 -8.46
N ALA A 80 11.72 -5.36 -7.31
CA ALA A 80 11.65 -6.82 -7.24
C ALA A 80 10.35 -7.35 -7.85
N VAL A 81 9.19 -6.75 -7.54
CA VAL A 81 7.91 -7.16 -8.13
C VAL A 81 7.92 -6.93 -9.65
N TRP A 82 8.45 -5.80 -10.12
CA TRP A 82 8.55 -5.49 -11.54
C TRP A 82 9.42 -6.47 -12.33
N ALA A 83 10.45 -7.03 -11.71
CA ALA A 83 11.34 -8.01 -12.34
C ALA A 83 10.67 -9.40 -12.54
N THR A 84 9.47 -9.61 -12.00
CA THR A 84 8.74 -10.89 -12.13
C THR A 84 7.94 -10.98 -13.43
N GLN A 85 7.42 -12.19 -13.71
CA GLN A 85 6.46 -12.44 -14.79
C GLN A 85 4.99 -12.35 -14.30
N ASP A 86 4.73 -11.65 -13.20
CA ASP A 86 3.39 -11.46 -12.66
C ASP A 86 2.46 -10.79 -13.69
N ALA A 87 1.22 -11.29 -13.81
CA ALA A 87 0.30 -10.84 -14.85
C ALA A 87 -0.09 -9.35 -14.70
N ASP A 88 -0.23 -8.86 -13.47
CA ASP A 88 -0.54 -7.45 -13.20
C ASP A 88 0.64 -6.56 -13.61
N VAL A 89 1.88 -7.02 -13.36
CA VAL A 89 3.10 -6.35 -13.82
C VAL A 89 3.12 -6.26 -15.35
N GLN A 90 2.77 -7.34 -16.05
CA GLN A 90 2.72 -7.34 -17.52
C GLN A 90 1.63 -6.41 -18.07
N ASP A 91 0.46 -6.36 -17.44
CA ASP A 91 -0.62 -5.43 -17.80
C ASP A 91 -0.19 -3.96 -17.60
N ILE A 92 0.39 -3.62 -16.44
CA ILE A 92 0.89 -2.27 -16.16
C ILE A 92 1.95 -1.87 -17.19
N ASN A 93 2.88 -2.77 -17.50
CA ASN A 93 3.89 -2.57 -18.54
C ASN A 93 3.26 -2.25 -19.89
N ALA A 94 2.35 -3.10 -20.36
CA ALA A 94 1.69 -2.91 -21.65
C ALA A 94 0.96 -1.57 -21.74
N ARG A 95 0.25 -1.17 -20.66
CA ARG A 95 -0.43 0.14 -20.59
C ARG A 95 0.55 1.31 -20.59
N TYR A 96 1.66 1.22 -19.84
CA TYR A 96 2.67 2.28 -19.80
C TYR A 96 3.32 2.53 -21.16
N PHE A 97 3.72 1.46 -21.87
CA PHE A 97 4.34 1.58 -23.18
C PHE A 97 3.39 2.13 -24.24
N ARG A 98 2.10 1.76 -24.15
CA ARG A 98 1.04 2.38 -24.96
C ARG A 98 0.94 3.88 -24.69
N TYR A 99 0.94 4.29 -23.43
CA TYR A 99 0.91 5.71 -23.04
C TYR A 99 2.13 6.49 -23.56
N ARG A 100 3.33 5.91 -23.49
CA ARG A 100 4.58 6.57 -23.94
C ARG A 100 4.77 6.55 -25.46
N GLY A 101 3.93 5.86 -26.23
CA GLY A 101 4.11 5.69 -27.67
C GLY A 101 5.41 4.96 -28.04
N SER A 102 5.96 4.13 -27.15
CA SER A 102 7.23 3.41 -27.37
C SER A 102 7.05 1.90 -27.17
N LYS A 103 7.88 1.09 -27.83
CA LYS A 103 7.83 -0.37 -27.66
C LYS A 103 8.35 -0.78 -26.28
N PRO A 104 7.79 -1.85 -25.67
CA PRO A 104 8.32 -2.40 -24.44
C PRO A 104 9.80 -2.73 -24.56
N ARG A 105 10.63 -2.10 -23.72
CA ARG A 105 12.03 -2.50 -23.54
C ARG A 105 12.11 -3.23 -22.20
N PRO A 106 12.34 -4.55 -22.18
CA PRO A 106 12.19 -5.37 -20.98
C PRO A 106 13.11 -5.02 -19.79
N ARG A 107 13.97 -3.99 -19.86
CA ARG A 107 15.10 -3.78 -18.91
C ARG A 107 15.50 -2.33 -18.64
N GLU A 108 15.16 -1.37 -19.50
CA GLU A 108 15.25 0.04 -19.12
C GLU A 108 13.98 0.36 -18.35
N SER A 109 13.97 -0.08 -17.08
CA SER A 109 12.76 -0.10 -16.30
C SER A 109 12.25 1.33 -16.12
N PHE A 110 10.98 1.53 -16.42
CA PHE A 110 10.20 2.64 -15.91
C PHE A 110 10.53 2.92 -14.42
N MET A 111 10.81 1.88 -13.63
CA MET A 111 11.31 1.99 -12.25
C MET A 111 12.70 2.64 -12.11
N ALA A 112 13.66 2.42 -13.01
CA ALA A 112 14.95 3.11 -12.98
C ALA A 112 14.80 4.63 -13.22
N THR A 113 13.81 5.03 -14.03
CA THR A 113 13.55 6.46 -14.34
C THR A 113 12.56 7.13 -13.37
N VAL A 114 11.57 6.40 -12.84
CA VAL A 114 10.46 6.95 -12.03
C VAL A 114 10.62 6.64 -10.54
N VAL A 115 11.28 5.53 -10.19
CA VAL A 115 11.50 5.04 -8.82
C VAL A 115 12.99 5.17 -8.41
N GLY A 116 13.73 6.04 -9.09
CA GLY A 116 15.07 6.46 -8.66
C GLY A 116 15.09 7.18 -7.30
N LYS A 117 13.92 7.56 -6.75
CA LYS A 117 13.77 7.91 -5.34
C LYS A 117 13.36 6.66 -4.57
N LYS A 118 14.30 6.08 -3.81
CA LYS A 118 13.99 5.04 -2.80
C LYS A 118 13.04 5.64 -1.75
N ILE A 119 11.74 5.58 -1.98
CA ILE A 119 10.75 5.78 -0.93
C ILE A 119 10.84 4.53 -0.06
N ILE A 120 11.39 4.68 1.14
CA ILE A 120 11.44 3.61 2.13
C ILE A 120 10.19 3.76 3.00
N LEU A 121 9.42 2.68 3.08
CA LEU A 121 8.20 2.60 3.88
C LEU A 121 8.39 1.55 4.98
N THR A 122 7.92 1.86 6.19
CA THR A 122 7.78 0.86 7.25
C THR A 122 6.55 -0.02 7.00
N ASP A 123 6.45 -1.16 7.70
CA ASP A 123 5.27 -2.03 7.60
C ASP A 123 3.98 -1.28 7.99
N ASP A 124 4.02 -0.48 9.06
CA ASP A 124 2.86 0.33 9.49
C ASP A 124 2.47 1.41 8.46
N GLU A 125 3.46 2.05 7.83
CA GLU A 125 3.21 3.02 6.75
C GLU A 125 2.56 2.34 5.54
N ILE A 126 2.98 1.11 5.23
CA ILE A 126 2.39 0.32 4.14
C ILE A 126 0.93 -0.02 4.45
N GLU A 127 0.61 -0.46 5.67
CA GLU A 127 -0.77 -0.74 6.06
C GLU A 127 -1.64 0.51 6.00
N ALA A 128 -1.18 1.63 6.54
CA ALA A 128 -1.91 2.90 6.46
C ALA A 128 -2.18 3.32 5.02
N LEU A 129 -1.18 3.22 4.12
CA LEU A 129 -1.36 3.50 2.70
C LEU A 129 -2.38 2.54 2.06
N ILE A 130 -2.35 1.25 2.39
CA ILE A 130 -3.31 0.27 1.88
C ILE A 130 -4.73 0.60 2.33
N GLU A 131 -4.96 0.93 3.59
CA GLU A 131 -6.29 1.30 4.08
C GLU A 131 -6.81 2.58 3.40
N TYR A 132 -5.93 3.56 3.21
CA TYR A 132 -6.27 4.74 2.41
C TYR A 132 -6.67 4.36 0.97
N LEU A 133 -5.86 3.56 0.28
CA LEU A 133 -6.15 3.11 -1.08
C LEU A 133 -7.46 2.30 -1.18
N TRP A 134 -7.87 1.60 -0.12
CA TRP A 134 -9.12 0.85 -0.07
C TRP A 134 -10.36 1.71 0.15
N SER A 135 -10.17 2.96 0.61
CA SER A 135 -11.23 3.96 0.74
C SER A 135 -11.47 4.78 -0.54
N LEU A 136 -10.63 4.64 -1.57
CA LEU A 136 -10.71 5.35 -2.86
C LEU A 136 -11.77 4.83 -3.82
#